data_AF-A0A2T4MIW9-F1
#
_entry.id   AF-A0A2T4MIW9-F1
#
_cell.length_a   1.000
_cell.length_b   1.000
_cell.length_c   1.000
_cell.angle_alpha   90.00
_cell.angle_beta   90.00
_cell.angle_gamma   90.00
#
_symmetry.space_group_name_H-M   'P 1'
#
loop_
_entity.id
_entity.type
_entity.pdbx_description
1 polymer ?
#
loop_
_entity_poly.entity_id
_entity_poly.type
_entity_poly.pdbx_seq_one_letter_code
_entity_poly.pdbx_strand_id
1 'polypeptide(L)'
;MMNRYTHFHNLELELDALAKKRLIGKTPSFDLLDAYYELLISYFKDINHISSIEPLDETQLMIKPFNLTERLAYIQQRKHHYMGYQQMKTLKTELIKMHAAYRVRHEEDL
;
A
#
# COMPACT_ATOMS: atom_id res chain seq x y z
N MET A 1 18.09 -0.89 10.36
CA MET A 1 16.63 -0.86 10.11
C MET A 1 16.41 -0.14 8.79
N MET A 2 15.87 -0.80 7.76
CA MET A 2 15.73 -0.21 6.42
C MET A 2 14.57 0.79 6.40
N ASN A 3 14.76 1.95 5.76
CA ASN A 3 13.70 2.94 5.58
C ASN A 3 12.52 2.30 4.79
N ARG A 4 11.28 2.46 5.26
CA ARG A 4 10.08 1.92 4.60
C ARG A 4 9.94 2.35 3.14
N TYR A 5 10.32 3.58 2.82
CA TYR A 5 10.30 4.08 1.43
C TYR A 5 11.29 3.30 0.56
N THR A 6 12.48 3.01 1.08
CA THR A 6 13.47 2.16 0.42
C THR A 6 12.95 0.73 0.26
N HIS A 7 12.22 0.21 1.25
CA HIS A 7 11.64 -1.13 1.15
C HIS A 7 10.57 -1.23 0.06
N PHE A 8 9.63 -0.27 0.00
CA PHE A 8 8.69 -0.18 -1.12
C PHE A 8 9.43 -0.09 -2.46
N HIS A 9 10.45 0.77 -2.55
CA HIS A 9 11.19 0.97 -3.79
C HIS A 9 11.87 -0.32 -4.27
N ASN A 10 12.52 -1.07 -3.38
CA ASN A 10 13.19 -2.32 -3.75
C ASN A 10 12.21 -3.38 -4.25
N LEU A 11 11.08 -3.56 -3.54
CA LEU A 11 10.02 -4.47 -3.99
C LEU A 11 9.45 -4.03 -5.35
N GLU A 12 9.27 -2.73 -5.59
CA GLU A 12 8.81 -2.21 -6.88
C GLU A 12 9.82 -2.46 -8.00
N LEU A 13 11.12 -2.34 -7.74
CA LEU A 13 12.15 -2.64 -8.74
C LEU A 13 12.06 -4.09 -9.21
N GLU A 14 11.91 -5.04 -8.28
CA GLU A 14 11.80 -6.46 -8.59
C GLU A 14 10.47 -6.79 -9.29
N LEU A 15 9.35 -6.28 -8.76
CA LEU A 15 8.03 -6.48 -9.34
C LEU A 15 7.90 -5.82 -10.72
N ASP A 16 8.49 -4.65 -10.94
CA ASP A 16 8.49 -3.98 -12.24
C ASP A 16 9.36 -4.74 -13.27
N ALA A 17 10.46 -5.36 -12.83
CA ALA A 17 11.24 -6.25 -13.69
C ALA A 17 10.44 -7.50 -14.12
N LEU A 18 9.65 -8.08 -13.20
CA LEU A 18 8.74 -9.18 -13.52
C LEU A 18 7.57 -8.73 -14.39
N ALA A 19 7.02 -7.54 -14.16
CA ALA A 19 5.95 -6.96 -14.96
C ALA A 19 6.36 -6.77 -16.42
N LYS A 20 7.57 -6.24 -16.67
CA LYS A 20 8.15 -6.11 -18.03
C LYS A 20 8.21 -7.44 -18.76
N LYS A 21 8.42 -8.54 -18.03
CA LYS A 21 8.46 -9.92 -18.56
C LYS A 21 7.10 -10.63 -18.55
N ARG A 22 6.01 -9.95 -18.18
CA ARG A 22 4.66 -10.54 -17.99
C ARG A 22 4.68 -11.76 -17.04
N LEU A 23 5.43 -11.62 -15.94
CA LEU A 23 5.59 -12.65 -14.91
C LEU A 23 4.82 -12.35 -13.62
N ILE A 24 4.17 -11.18 -13.52
CA ILE A 24 3.19 -10.93 -12.45
C ILE A 24 2.01 -11.90 -12.60
N GLY A 25 1.58 -12.53 -11.51
CA GLY A 25 0.59 -13.60 -11.55
C GLY A 25 1.17 -14.99 -11.74
N LYS A 26 2.49 -15.12 -11.68
CA LYS A 26 3.20 -16.41 -11.72
C LYS A 26 4.00 -16.61 -10.45
N THR A 27 4.37 -17.86 -10.16
CA THR A 27 5.18 -18.27 -9.00
C THR A 27 6.30 -17.30 -8.59
N PRO A 28 7.18 -16.81 -9.50
CA PRO A 28 8.27 -15.89 -9.10
C PRO A 28 7.81 -14.54 -8.56
N SER A 29 6.53 -14.17 -8.69
CA SER A 29 5.97 -12.90 -8.24
C SER A 29 5.18 -12.98 -6.94
N PHE A 30 4.76 -14.17 -6.50
CA PHE A 30 3.77 -14.29 -5.41
C PHE A 30 4.33 -13.80 -4.08
N ASP A 31 5.50 -14.28 -3.67
CA ASP A 31 6.13 -13.88 -2.42
C ASP A 31 6.42 -12.36 -2.39
N LEU A 32 6.83 -11.80 -3.52
CA LEU A 32 7.07 -10.36 -3.66
C LEU A 32 5.76 -9.55 -3.56
N LEU A 33 4.66 -10.04 -4.14
CA LEU A 33 3.35 -9.39 -4.08
C LEU A 33 2.75 -9.47 -2.67
N ASP A 34 2.91 -10.59 -1.98
CA ASP A 34 2.48 -10.74 -0.60
C ASP A 34 3.29 -9.82 0.32
N ALA A 35 4.61 -9.77 0.17
CA ALA A 35 5.46 -8.84 0.91
C ALA A 35 5.09 -7.37 0.65
N TYR A 36 4.79 -7.01 -0.60
CA TYR A 36 4.35 -5.66 -0.96
C TYR A 36 3.00 -5.32 -0.34
N TYR A 37 2.05 -6.26 -0.37
CA TYR A 37 0.74 -6.10 0.25
C TYR A 37 0.86 -5.91 1.76
N GLU A 38 1.63 -6.76 2.45
CA GLU A 38 1.85 -6.66 3.90
C GLU A 38 2.49 -5.33 4.29
N LEU A 39 3.48 -4.88 3.52
CA LEU A 39 4.13 -3.58 3.74
C LEU A 39 3.15 -2.42 3.54
N LEU A 40 2.27 -2.49 2.52
CA LEU A 40 1.23 -1.51 2.27
C LEU A 40 0.22 -1.44 3.42
N ILE A 41 -0.29 -2.59 3.87
CA ILE A 41 -1.25 -2.64 4.98
C ILE A 41 -0.60 -2.19 6.28
N SER A 42 0.64 -2.60 6.57
CA SER A 42 1.39 -2.09 7.73
C SER A 42 1.54 -0.57 7.68
N TYR A 43 1.93 -0.01 6.54
CA TYR A 43 2.06 1.43 6.39
C TYR A 43 0.72 2.15 6.59
N PHE A 44 -0.36 1.64 5.98
CA PHE A 44 -1.70 2.19 6.11
C PHE A 44 -2.18 2.22 7.57
N LYS A 45 -1.95 1.13 8.31
CA LYS A 45 -2.29 1.01 9.73
C LYS A 45 -1.53 2.01 10.59
N ASP A 46 -0.22 2.11 10.38
CA ASP A 46 0.64 3.00 11.17
C ASP A 46 0.24 4.47 11.02
N ILE A 47 0.01 4.94 9.78
CA ILE A 47 -0.34 6.34 9.52
C ILE A 47 -1.77 6.70 9.93
N ASN A 48 -2.62 5.71 10.20
CA ASN A 48 -3.98 5.89 10.70
C ASN A 48 -4.12 5.51 12.18
N HIS A 49 -3.05 5.03 12.82
CA HIS A 49 -3.04 4.56 14.22
C HIS A 49 -4.08 3.47 14.53
N ILE A 50 -4.29 2.54 13.59
CA ILE A 50 -5.22 1.41 13.74
C ILE A 50 -4.47 0.08 13.76
N SER A 51 -5.03 -0.94 14.42
CA SER A 51 -4.42 -2.26 14.55
C SER A 51 -4.89 -3.27 13.49
N SER A 52 -6.10 -3.08 12.94
CA SER A 52 -6.73 -3.97 11.97
C SER A 52 -7.42 -3.18 10.85
N ILE A 53 -7.52 -3.80 9.67
CA ILE A 53 -8.36 -3.35 8.55
C ILE A 53 -9.62 -4.21 8.37
N GLU A 54 -9.83 -5.20 9.25
CA GLU A 54 -11.00 -6.08 9.24
C GLU A 54 -11.53 -6.26 10.68
N PRO A 55 -12.72 -5.72 11.01
CA PRO A 55 -13.48 -4.76 10.20
C PRO A 55 -12.78 -3.39 10.14
N LEU A 56 -12.92 -2.68 9.01
CA LEU A 56 -12.45 -1.31 8.87
C LEU A 56 -13.55 -0.32 9.28
N ASP A 57 -13.31 0.46 10.34
CA ASP A 57 -14.12 1.64 10.66
C ASP A 57 -13.49 2.87 9.99
N GLU A 58 -14.03 3.26 8.84
CA GLU A 58 -13.51 4.40 8.09
C GLU A 58 -13.67 5.75 8.83
N THR A 59 -14.50 5.83 9.88
CA THR A 59 -14.71 7.08 10.63
C THR A 59 -13.52 7.43 11.53
N GLN A 60 -12.66 6.46 11.82
CA GLN A 60 -11.48 6.62 12.67
C GLN A 60 -10.20 6.95 11.88
N LEU A 61 -10.29 7.03 10.55
CA LEU A 61 -9.13 7.23 9.69
C LEU A 61 -8.77 8.70 9.57
N MET A 62 -7.55 9.06 9.97
CA MET A 62 -6.98 10.39 9.70
C MET A 62 -6.64 10.59 8.22
N ILE A 63 -6.28 9.50 7.54
CA ILE A 63 -5.90 9.47 6.13
C ILE A 63 -6.78 8.45 5.42
N LYS A 64 -7.82 8.99 4.76
CA LYS A 64 -8.84 8.22 4.05
C LYS A 64 -8.80 8.48 2.54
N PRO A 65 -8.18 7.59 1.74
CA PRO A 65 -8.30 7.61 0.28
C PRO A 65 -9.74 7.43 -0.18
N PHE A 66 -10.02 7.83 -1.42
CA PHE A 66 -11.33 7.64 -2.04
C PHE A 66 -11.62 6.15 -2.29
N ASN A 67 -12.87 5.72 -2.08
CA ASN A 67 -13.36 4.34 -2.25
C ASN A 67 -12.45 3.29 -1.58
N LEU A 68 -11.99 3.59 -0.36
CA LEU A 68 -10.98 2.79 0.33
C LEU A 68 -11.46 1.35 0.55
N THR A 69 -12.67 1.15 1.08
CA THR A 69 -13.23 -0.18 1.32
C THR A 69 -13.30 -1.02 0.05
N GLU A 70 -13.86 -0.49 -1.05
CA GLU A 70 -13.95 -1.21 -2.32
C GLU A 70 -12.57 -1.51 -2.89
N ARG A 71 -11.62 -0.58 -2.73
CA ARG A 71 -10.25 -0.74 -3.23
C ARG A 71 -9.48 -1.79 -2.44
N LEU A 72 -9.60 -1.83 -1.11
CA LEU A 72 -8.99 -2.86 -0.28
C LEU A 72 -9.57 -4.24 -0.60
N ALA A 73 -10.90 -4.34 -0.77
CA ALA A 73 -11.55 -5.58 -1.21
C ALA A 73 -11.03 -6.03 -2.58
N TYR A 74 -10.91 -5.11 -3.55
CA TYR A 74 -10.35 -5.41 -4.87
C TYR A 74 -8.90 -5.90 -4.78
N ILE A 75 -8.06 -5.19 -4.02
CA ILE A 75 -6.66 -5.56 -3.83
C ILE A 75 -6.58 -6.96 -3.21
N GLN A 76 -7.35 -7.24 -2.16
CA GLN A 76 -7.33 -8.55 -1.50
C GLN A 76 -7.70 -9.68 -2.46
N GLN A 77 -8.73 -9.49 -3.27
CA GLN A 77 -9.15 -10.46 -4.29
C GLN A 77 -8.15 -10.61 -5.44
N ARG A 78 -7.35 -9.57 -5.71
CA ARG A 78 -6.50 -9.49 -6.91
C ARG A 78 -5.01 -9.33 -6.61
N LYS A 79 -4.54 -9.50 -5.36
CA LYS A 79 -3.17 -9.15 -4.94
C LYS A 79 -2.07 -9.82 -5.76
N HIS A 80 -2.33 -11.01 -6.29
CA HIS A 80 -1.39 -11.73 -7.15
C HIS A 80 -1.52 -11.39 -8.65
N HIS A 81 -2.44 -10.53 -9.06
CA HIS A 81 -2.62 -10.11 -10.45
C HIS A 81 -1.92 -8.78 -10.75
N TYR A 82 -1.58 -8.57 -12.03
CA TYR A 82 -0.97 -7.31 -12.47
C TYR A 82 -1.79 -6.08 -12.08
N MET A 83 -3.11 -6.11 -12.27
CA MET A 83 -3.96 -4.99 -11.88
C MET A 83 -4.06 -4.82 -10.37
N GLY A 84 -3.98 -5.89 -9.58
CA GLY A 84 -3.88 -5.78 -8.12
C GLY A 84 -2.59 -5.08 -7.72
N TYR A 85 -1.45 -5.48 -8.30
CA TYR A 85 -0.18 -4.79 -8.11
C TYR A 85 -0.25 -3.30 -8.45
N GLN A 86 -0.83 -2.93 -9.59
CA GLN A 86 -1.01 -1.53 -9.96
C GLN A 86 -1.90 -0.77 -8.95
N GLN A 87 -2.97 -1.38 -8.44
CA GLN A 87 -3.79 -0.77 -7.41
C GLN A 87 -3.02 -0.54 -6.11
N MET A 88 -2.18 -1.50 -5.70
CA MET A 88 -1.31 -1.36 -4.53
C MET A 88 -0.30 -0.20 -4.71
N LYS A 89 0.37 -0.09 -5.87
CA LYS A 89 1.31 1.02 -6.15
C LYS A 89 0.66 2.40 -6.09
N THR A 90 -0.52 2.52 -6.69
CA THR A 90 -1.25 3.77 -6.73
C THR A 90 -1.73 4.15 -5.32
N LEU A 91 -2.30 3.20 -4.57
CA LEU A 91 -2.71 3.43 -3.18
C LEU A 91 -1.53 3.84 -2.30
N LYS A 92 -0.38 3.17 -2.41
CA LYS A 92 0.85 3.56 -1.71
C LYS A 92 1.22 5.01 -2.01
N THR A 93 1.20 5.41 -3.28
CA THR A 93 1.59 6.77 -3.69
C THR A 93 0.63 7.83 -3.15
N GLU A 94 -0.67 7.54 -3.15
CA GLU A 94 -1.70 8.40 -2.55
C GLU A 94 -1.47 8.53 -1.04
N LEU A 95 -1.33 7.42 -0.31
CA LEU A 95 -1.14 7.43 1.14
C LEU A 95 0.11 8.22 1.56
N ILE A 96 1.22 8.10 0.81
CA ILE A 96 2.44 8.88 1.09
C ILE A 96 2.17 10.38 0.93
N LYS A 97 1.53 10.80 -0.16
CA LYS A 97 1.21 12.21 -0.42
C LYS A 97 0.25 12.77 0.62
N MET A 98 -0.80 12.02 0.94
CA MET A 98 -1.79 12.42 1.92
C MET A 98 -1.19 12.50 3.33
N HIS A 99 -0.32 11.57 3.70
CA HIS A 99 0.39 11.59 4.98
C HIS A 99 1.36 12.78 5.08
N ALA A 100 2.12 13.06 4.02
CA ALA A 100 2.98 14.24 3.99
C ALA A 100 2.17 15.53 4.13
N ALA A 101 1.05 15.66 3.40
CA ALA A 101 0.17 16.81 3.50
C ALA A 101 -0.51 16.93 4.87
N TYR A 102 -0.86 15.80 5.50
CA TYR A 102 -1.38 15.76 6.87
C TYR A 102 -0.33 16.28 7.85
N ARG A 103 0.91 15.78 7.78
CA ARG A 103 2.01 16.24 8.64
C ARG A 103 2.27 17.73 8.51
N VAL A 104 2.35 18.27 7.29
CA VAL A 104 2.56 19.72 7.10
C VAL A 104 1.47 20.56 7.76
N ARG A 105 0.21 20.10 7.76
CA ARG A 105 -0.90 20.82 8.41
C ARG A 105 -0.91 20.75 9.93
N HIS A 106 -0.28 19.74 10.53
CA HIS A 106 -0.34 19.48 11.98
C HIS A 106 1.05 19.55 12.65
N GLU A 107 2.12 19.74 11.88
CA GLU A 107 3.47 20.05 12.39
C GLU A 107 3.62 21.52 12.81
N GLU A 108 2.65 22.40 12.49
CA GLU A 108 2.57 23.75 13.07
C GLU A 108 1.96 23.77 14.48
N ASP A 109 1.47 22.64 14.99
CA ASP A 109 0.86 22.50 16.32
C ASP A 109 1.81 21.91 17.40
N LEU A 110 3.12 21.84 17.14
CA LEU A 110 4.17 21.41 18.09
C LEU A 110 5.26 22.46 18.32
#